data_AF-A7B6N7-F1
#
_entry.id   AF-A7B6N7-F1
#
_cell.length_a   1.000
_cell.length_b   1.000
_cell.length_c   1.000
_cell.angle_alpha   90.00
_cell.angle_beta   90.00
_cell.angle_gamma   90.00
#
_symmetry.space_group_name_H-M   'P 1'
#
loop_
_entity.id
_entity.type
_entity.pdbx_description
1 polymer ?
#
loop_
_entity_poly.entity_id
_entity_poly.type
_entity_poly.pdbx_seq_one_letter_code
_entity_poly.pdbx_strand_id
1 'polypeptide(L)'
;MEQRKKVLITNLYFQKFTGSELHVLEFAHLFKEKGYDVVIAVYKKSYPLLQELEEGITVIECQKEALKEMEFEIVFIQHFPVFDYLVSRYGLKYKRMVVSKLSVINAMENLPVCTQEAAFILCVSPECADMVAMQVPEGTKIRVFQNCVEAEYFEGSSEYAGYKRALDKIAIISNHIPQELLELKEKMGGYYQVDLIGLGYRTEQVNAEFLQQYDLVITIGRTVPRCLAMGVPVYVYDYLGGPGYLTEANFSLAERNNFSGRGFEKKTSDELLKEIKEGYGPAGEWLPLWQKIAAVDYQYASRFDEMYEELMASPELTECRTYYSGIEAERMKFYSDIVSGYISGKECQESKCYYDIGNGFCEEDSETWPSMSGYKIQKSWLLENAKMMRFDPCNAACRCEICSVKINGRSVEHEMKPVNAVSTDRGKSLFLTDDPQYLMDIPELDGGPAWLEVEYRFDILSEQEEKNYYCEKIKDLEEQLTKARHQLWEERRKATSFGMKKTRK
;
A
#
# COMPACT_ATOMS: atom_id res chain seq x y z
N MET A 1 8.28 -32.33 17.80
CA MET A 1 8.47 -30.95 17.35
C MET A 1 8.12 -30.07 18.54
N GLU A 2 9.04 -29.22 18.97
CA GLU A 2 8.76 -28.24 20.01
C GLU A 2 7.69 -27.28 19.47
N GLN A 3 6.60 -27.06 20.22
CA GLN A 3 5.52 -26.19 19.78
C GLN A 3 6.07 -24.77 19.73
N ARG A 4 6.15 -24.19 18.51
CA ARG A 4 6.64 -22.82 18.34
C ARG A 4 5.74 -21.85 19.09
N LYS A 5 6.36 -20.88 19.74
CA LYS A 5 5.70 -19.77 20.42
C LYS A 5 4.97 -18.92 19.40
N LYS A 6 3.83 -18.32 19.78
CA LYS A 6 2.98 -17.56 18.86
C LYS A 6 2.79 -16.11 19.31
N VAL A 7 2.73 -15.20 18.34
CA VAL A 7 2.35 -13.79 18.54
C VAL A 7 1.10 -13.48 17.72
N LEU A 8 0.15 -12.78 18.34
CA LEU A 8 -0.97 -12.16 17.63
C LEU A 8 -0.71 -10.68 17.47
N ILE A 9 -0.77 -10.18 16.23
CA ILE A 9 -0.71 -8.76 15.89
C ILE A 9 -2.06 -8.36 15.32
N THR A 10 -2.62 -7.23 15.73
CA THR A 10 -3.86 -6.71 15.12
C THR A 10 -3.57 -5.49 14.26
N ASN A 11 -4.31 -5.32 13.16
CA ASN A 11 -4.34 -4.08 12.38
C ASN A 11 -5.70 -3.94 11.68
N LEU A 12 -6.11 -2.76 11.23
CA LEU A 12 -7.36 -2.65 10.44
C LEU A 12 -7.22 -3.31 9.06
N TYR A 13 -6.10 -3.06 8.39
CA TYR A 13 -5.84 -3.41 7.00
C TYR A 13 -4.50 -4.12 6.83
N PHE A 14 -4.41 -4.94 5.80
CA PHE A 14 -3.15 -5.51 5.29
C PHE A 14 -3.24 -5.62 3.76
N GLN A 15 -3.27 -4.48 3.10
CA GLN A 15 -3.62 -4.27 1.70
C GLN A 15 -2.56 -3.46 0.93
N LYS A 16 -1.97 -2.42 1.54
CA LYS A 16 -1.16 -1.40 0.84
C LYS A 16 0.15 -1.11 1.59
N PHE A 17 1.08 -0.43 0.91
CA PHE A 17 2.31 0.09 1.51
C PHE A 17 2.08 1.40 2.29
N THR A 18 1.20 1.37 3.31
CA THR A 18 0.96 2.52 4.19
C THR A 18 1.63 2.37 5.55
N GLY A 19 1.77 3.47 6.29
CA GLY A 19 2.56 3.50 7.53
C GLY A 19 2.14 2.47 8.58
N SER A 20 0.84 2.27 8.81
CA SER A 20 0.35 1.33 9.82
C SER A 20 0.50 -0.13 9.39
N GLU A 21 0.33 -0.41 8.10
CA GLU A 21 0.42 -1.75 7.52
C GLU A 21 1.86 -2.23 7.42
N LEU A 22 2.77 -1.33 7.01
CA LEU A 22 4.22 -1.58 7.04
C LEU A 22 4.71 -1.81 8.47
N HIS A 23 4.25 -1.01 9.44
CA HIS A 23 4.63 -1.18 10.84
C HIS A 23 4.32 -2.58 11.38
N VAL A 24 3.13 -3.13 11.09
CA VAL A 24 2.79 -4.49 11.55
C VAL A 24 3.54 -5.57 10.79
N LEU A 25 3.85 -5.36 9.51
CA LEU A 25 4.70 -6.27 8.73
C LEU A 25 6.10 -6.37 9.34
N GLU A 26 6.72 -5.23 9.64
CA GLU A 26 8.08 -5.22 10.23
C GLU A 26 8.12 -5.83 11.62
N PHE A 27 7.14 -5.54 12.48
CA PHE A 27 7.01 -6.20 13.78
C PHE A 27 6.84 -7.72 13.61
N ALA A 28 6.11 -8.17 12.59
CA ALA A 28 5.95 -9.59 12.32
C ALA A 28 7.29 -10.24 11.94
N HIS A 29 8.11 -9.61 11.10
CA HIS A 29 9.45 -10.11 10.78
C HIS A 29 10.34 -10.19 12.02
N LEU A 30 10.36 -9.14 12.86
CA LEU A 30 11.18 -9.14 14.07
C LEU A 30 10.74 -10.18 15.10
N PHE A 31 9.45 -10.37 15.32
CA PHE A 31 8.97 -11.45 16.18
C PHE A 31 9.32 -12.82 15.58
N LYS A 32 9.25 -12.98 14.25
CA LYS A 32 9.71 -14.20 13.59
C LYS A 32 11.20 -14.45 13.82
N GLU A 33 12.04 -13.42 13.74
CA GLU A 33 13.48 -13.52 14.06
C GLU A 33 13.74 -13.95 15.52
N LYS A 34 12.85 -13.57 16.46
CA LYS A 34 12.86 -14.08 17.84
C LYS A 34 12.32 -15.51 17.99
N GLY A 35 11.97 -16.18 16.90
CA GLY A 35 11.55 -17.58 16.86
C GLY A 35 10.05 -17.81 17.08
N TYR A 36 9.23 -16.79 16.85
CA TYR A 36 7.77 -16.91 16.95
C TYR A 36 7.13 -17.21 15.58
N ASP A 37 6.04 -17.98 15.59
CA ASP A 37 5.08 -17.94 14.49
C ASP A 37 4.14 -16.75 14.73
N VAL A 38 3.88 -15.94 13.70
CA VAL A 38 3.13 -14.69 13.83
C VAL A 38 1.79 -14.79 13.10
N VAL A 39 0.72 -14.39 13.78
CA VAL A 39 -0.60 -14.22 13.20
C VAL A 39 -0.95 -12.74 13.19
N ILE A 40 -1.14 -12.15 12.02
CA ILE A 40 -1.67 -10.81 11.84
C ILE A 40 -3.17 -10.93 11.55
N ALA A 41 -4.00 -10.40 12.44
CA ALA A 41 -5.44 -10.35 12.25
C ALA A 41 -5.87 -8.97 11.76
N VAL A 42 -6.68 -8.94 10.70
CA VAL A 42 -7.18 -7.71 10.06
C VAL A 42 -8.65 -7.82 9.65
N TYR A 43 -9.28 -6.68 9.36
CA TYR A 43 -10.61 -6.67 8.72
C TYR A 43 -10.55 -6.82 7.20
N LYS A 44 -9.44 -6.42 6.56
CA LYS A 44 -9.23 -6.61 5.13
C LYS A 44 -7.78 -6.89 4.82
N LYS A 45 -7.54 -7.87 3.95
CA LYS A 45 -6.23 -8.19 3.38
C LYS A 45 -6.26 -8.13 1.85
N SER A 46 -5.17 -7.73 1.21
CA SER A 46 -5.07 -7.56 -0.24
C SER A 46 -3.62 -7.54 -0.72
N TYR A 47 -3.42 -7.86 -1.99
CA TYR A 47 -2.17 -7.53 -2.69
C TYR A 47 -2.10 -6.02 -2.96
N PRO A 48 -0.92 -5.39 -2.89
CA PRO A 48 0.40 -6.02 -2.96
C PRO A 48 0.94 -6.55 -1.63
N LEU A 49 0.48 -6.07 -0.47
CA LEU A 49 1.19 -6.33 0.79
C LEU A 49 1.26 -7.83 1.16
N LEU A 50 0.27 -8.63 0.74
CA LEU A 50 0.30 -10.09 0.91
C LEU A 50 1.51 -10.77 0.26
N GLN A 51 2.09 -10.19 -0.80
CA GLN A 51 3.24 -10.75 -1.49
C GLN A 51 4.55 -10.61 -0.67
N GLU A 52 4.57 -9.73 0.33
CA GLU A 52 5.71 -9.49 1.21
C GLU A 52 5.77 -10.48 2.39
N LEU A 53 4.82 -11.41 2.48
CA LEU A 53 4.75 -12.38 3.57
C LEU A 53 5.79 -13.48 3.40
N GLU A 54 6.49 -13.77 4.49
CA GLU A 54 7.39 -14.92 4.57
C GLU A 54 6.76 -16.10 5.31
N GLU A 55 7.32 -17.29 5.12
CA GLU A 55 6.96 -18.49 5.89
C GLU A 55 7.03 -18.21 7.40
N GLY A 56 6.01 -18.63 8.15
CA GLY A 56 5.89 -18.37 9.60
C GLY A 56 5.09 -17.12 9.96
N ILE A 57 4.73 -16.28 8.98
CA ILE A 57 3.80 -15.15 9.16
C ILE A 57 2.49 -15.47 8.43
N THR A 58 1.36 -15.37 9.13
CA THR A 58 0.03 -15.63 8.57
C THR A 58 -0.86 -14.42 8.75
N VAL A 59 -1.56 -13.99 7.69
CA VAL A 59 -2.56 -12.91 7.75
C VAL A 59 -3.96 -13.48 7.61
N ILE A 60 -4.85 -13.16 8.55
CA ILE A 60 -6.25 -13.57 8.53
C ILE A 60 -7.18 -12.36 8.40
N GLU A 61 -8.19 -12.47 7.52
CA GLU A 61 -9.35 -11.58 7.49
C GLU A 61 -10.36 -12.10 8.52
N CYS A 62 -10.34 -11.55 9.74
CA CYS A 62 -10.95 -12.18 10.92
C CYS A 62 -12.47 -12.42 10.85
N GLN A 63 -13.16 -11.77 9.90
CA GLN A 63 -14.59 -11.96 9.68
C GLN A 63 -14.93 -13.02 8.64
N LYS A 64 -13.99 -13.34 7.74
CA LYS A 64 -14.13 -14.40 6.74
C LYS A 64 -13.45 -15.69 7.17
N GLU A 65 -12.39 -15.57 7.97
CA GLU A 65 -11.54 -16.68 8.38
C GLU A 65 -11.60 -16.86 9.89
N ALA A 66 -11.81 -18.10 10.34
CA ALA A 66 -11.76 -18.40 11.76
C ALA A 66 -10.31 -18.37 12.26
N LEU A 67 -10.11 -17.74 13.41
CA LEU A 67 -8.85 -17.87 14.14
C LEU A 67 -8.68 -19.34 14.56
N LYS A 68 -7.55 -19.95 14.19
CA LYS A 68 -7.30 -21.39 14.42
C LYS A 68 -6.80 -21.70 15.82
N GLU A 69 -6.29 -20.70 16.52
CA GLU A 69 -5.53 -20.84 17.77
C GLU A 69 -5.89 -19.70 18.73
N MET A 70 -6.01 -19.98 20.01
CA MET A 70 -6.48 -19.00 21.01
C MET A 70 -5.43 -18.70 22.08
N GLU A 71 -4.27 -19.36 22.03
CA GLU A 71 -3.20 -19.20 23.03
C GLU A 71 -1.97 -18.57 22.37
N PHE A 72 -1.54 -17.44 22.93
CA PHE A 72 -0.41 -16.65 22.42
C PHE A 72 0.57 -16.33 23.54
N GLU A 73 1.85 -16.18 23.23
CA GLU A 73 2.80 -15.66 24.23
C GLU A 73 2.66 -14.13 24.34
N ILE A 74 2.44 -13.47 23.21
CA ILE A 74 2.35 -12.02 23.10
C ILE A 74 1.14 -11.66 22.23
N VAL A 75 0.40 -10.64 22.66
CA VAL A 75 -0.53 -9.90 21.81
C VAL A 75 -0.01 -8.48 21.62
N PHE A 76 0.18 -8.09 20.36
CA PHE A 76 0.49 -6.72 19.95
C PHE A 76 -0.77 -6.10 19.34
N ILE A 77 -1.38 -5.17 20.08
CA ILE A 77 -2.64 -4.55 19.68
C ILE A 77 -2.33 -3.25 18.95
N GLN A 78 -2.53 -3.22 17.65
CA GLN A 78 -2.68 -2.00 16.88
C GLN A 78 -4.09 -1.92 16.31
N HIS A 79 -4.72 -0.75 16.47
CA HIS A 79 -6.14 -0.51 16.22
C HIS A 79 -7.07 -1.42 17.05
N PHE A 80 -7.74 -0.81 18.03
CA PHE A 80 -8.65 -1.51 18.95
C PHE A 80 -9.77 -2.33 18.28
N PRO A 81 -10.37 -1.94 17.13
CA PRO A 81 -11.57 -2.62 16.63
C PRO A 81 -11.34 -4.09 16.32
N VAL A 82 -10.19 -4.43 15.72
CA VAL A 82 -9.90 -5.83 15.36
C VAL A 82 -9.64 -6.67 16.59
N PHE A 83 -8.94 -6.14 17.58
CA PHE A 83 -8.77 -6.83 18.86
C PHE A 83 -10.11 -7.06 19.56
N ASP A 84 -10.96 -6.03 19.63
CA ASP A 84 -12.30 -6.10 20.22
C ASP A 84 -13.17 -7.16 19.57
N TYR A 85 -13.14 -7.26 18.23
CA TYR A 85 -13.80 -8.34 17.51
C TYR A 85 -13.31 -9.71 17.97
N LEU A 86 -11.98 -9.91 18.02
CA LEU A 86 -11.40 -11.20 18.39
C LEU A 86 -11.76 -11.62 19.81
N VAL A 87 -11.60 -10.74 20.81
CA VAL A 87 -11.92 -11.08 22.22
C VAL A 87 -13.42 -11.21 22.49
N SER A 88 -14.27 -10.58 21.67
CA SER A 88 -15.73 -10.79 21.77
C SER A 88 -16.14 -12.18 21.25
N ARG A 89 -15.38 -12.73 20.31
CA ARG A 89 -15.68 -13.99 19.61
C ARG A 89 -14.95 -15.20 20.19
N TYR A 90 -13.76 -14.98 20.72
CA TYR A 90 -12.84 -16.03 21.12
C TYR A 90 -12.37 -15.81 22.56
N GLY A 91 -12.18 -16.91 23.30
CA GLY A 91 -11.54 -16.90 24.61
C GLY A 91 -10.02 -16.84 24.47
N LEU A 92 -9.48 -15.66 24.18
CA LEU A 92 -8.03 -15.49 24.00
C LEU A 92 -7.30 -15.64 25.34
N LYS A 93 -6.20 -16.38 25.32
CA LYS A 93 -5.22 -16.47 26.40
C LYS A 93 -3.89 -15.96 25.91
N TYR A 94 -3.26 -15.11 26.70
CA TYR A 94 -1.93 -14.64 26.39
C TYR A 94 -1.15 -14.23 27.62
N LYS A 95 0.17 -14.34 27.55
CA LYS A 95 1.05 -14.02 28.69
C LYS A 95 1.41 -12.55 28.76
N ARG A 96 1.52 -11.86 27.63
CA ARG A 96 1.97 -10.46 27.58
C ARG A 96 1.19 -9.69 26.53
N MET A 97 1.03 -8.40 26.77
CA MET A 97 0.29 -7.52 25.88
C MET A 97 0.99 -6.17 25.73
N VAL A 98 1.03 -5.70 24.50
CA VAL A 98 1.47 -4.34 24.14
C VAL A 98 0.36 -3.67 23.37
N VAL A 99 0.08 -2.41 23.67
CA VAL A 99 -0.83 -1.58 22.89
C VAL A 99 0.01 -0.58 22.10
N SER A 100 -0.18 -0.50 20.78
CA SER A 100 0.51 0.43 19.89
C SER A 100 -0.45 1.49 19.36
N LYS A 101 0.00 2.75 19.42
CA LYS A 101 -0.71 3.94 18.94
C LYS A 101 0.17 4.75 18.01
N LEU A 102 -0.29 4.93 16.77
CA LEU A 102 0.45 5.53 15.66
C LEU A 102 0.05 6.98 15.34
N SER A 103 -1.03 7.48 15.96
CA SER A 103 -1.59 8.79 15.65
C SER A 103 -2.44 9.33 16.80
N VAL A 104 -2.55 10.66 16.82
CA VAL A 104 -3.44 11.43 17.71
C VAL A 104 -4.77 11.82 17.05
N ILE A 105 -4.95 11.52 15.75
CA ILE A 105 -6.07 12.04 14.95
C ILE A 105 -7.14 10.97 14.69
N ASN A 106 -6.75 9.72 14.49
CA ASN A 106 -7.67 8.66 14.07
C ASN A 106 -8.43 8.06 15.26
N ALA A 107 -9.76 8.12 15.24
CA ALA A 107 -10.61 7.53 16.29
C ALA A 107 -10.44 6.01 16.41
N MET A 108 -10.09 5.32 15.33
CA MET A 108 -9.83 3.86 15.34
C MET A 108 -8.52 3.49 16.03
N GLU A 109 -7.71 4.49 16.40
CA GLU A 109 -6.51 4.35 17.21
C GLU A 109 -6.74 4.69 18.69
N ASN A 110 -8.00 4.83 19.12
CA ASN A 110 -8.30 4.93 20.55
C ASN A 110 -7.82 3.69 21.30
N LEU A 111 -7.55 3.89 22.58
CA LEU A 111 -7.03 2.84 23.45
C LEU A 111 -8.09 1.75 23.68
N PRO A 112 -7.76 0.46 23.56
CA PRO A 112 -8.70 -0.64 23.83
C PRO A 112 -9.05 -0.71 25.32
N VAL A 113 -10.18 -1.34 25.65
CA VAL A 113 -10.65 -1.51 27.04
C VAL A 113 -9.62 -2.22 27.93
N CYS A 114 -8.77 -3.08 27.36
CA CYS A 114 -7.76 -3.85 28.06
C CYS A 114 -6.47 -3.08 28.36
N THR A 115 -6.37 -1.80 28.02
CA THR A 115 -5.11 -1.02 28.07
C THR A 115 -4.39 -1.07 29.41
N GLN A 116 -5.11 -1.16 30.54
CA GLN A 116 -4.50 -1.21 31.88
C GLN A 116 -3.70 -2.50 32.14
N GLU A 117 -3.96 -3.57 31.39
CA GLU A 117 -3.23 -4.84 31.49
C GLU A 117 -1.98 -4.89 30.59
N ALA A 118 -1.78 -3.87 29.74
CA ALA A 118 -0.64 -3.82 28.86
C ALA A 118 0.65 -3.67 29.67
N ALA A 119 1.71 -4.37 29.25
CA ALA A 119 3.04 -4.19 29.81
C ALA A 119 3.49 -2.73 29.68
N PHE A 120 3.16 -2.12 28.53
CA PHE A 120 3.28 -0.70 28.24
C PHE A 120 2.47 -0.34 26.98
N ILE A 121 2.24 0.96 26.79
CA ILE A 121 1.67 1.53 25.58
C ILE A 121 2.80 2.13 24.73
N LEU A 122 2.96 1.63 23.51
CA LEU A 122 3.86 2.19 22.51
C LEU A 122 3.18 3.37 21.81
N CYS A 123 3.83 4.53 21.82
CA CYS A 123 3.37 5.73 21.16
C CYS A 123 4.40 6.16 20.11
N VAL A 124 3.95 6.47 18.88
CA VAL A 124 4.87 6.80 17.78
C VAL A 124 5.68 8.09 17.99
N SER A 125 5.28 8.93 18.94
CA SER A 125 5.96 10.19 19.20
C SER A 125 5.73 10.69 20.63
N PRO A 126 6.56 11.62 21.11
CA PRO A 126 6.31 12.29 22.40
C PRO A 126 4.96 13.03 22.44
N GLU A 127 4.53 13.66 21.34
CA GLU A 127 3.19 14.27 21.26
C GLU A 127 2.07 13.24 21.50
N CYS A 128 2.22 12.05 20.91
CA CYS A 128 1.26 10.96 21.10
C CYS A 128 1.29 10.44 22.55
N ALA A 129 2.49 10.31 23.14
CA ALA A 129 2.65 9.90 24.52
C ALA A 129 1.99 10.87 25.51
N ASP A 130 2.14 12.18 25.31
CA ASP A 130 1.51 13.20 26.15
C ASP A 130 -0.02 13.13 26.08
N MET A 131 -0.57 12.91 24.88
CA MET A 131 -2.01 12.70 24.69
C MET A 131 -2.52 11.42 25.37
N VAL A 132 -1.76 10.32 25.29
CA VAL A 132 -2.11 9.05 25.96
C VAL A 132 -2.05 9.21 27.48
N ALA A 133 -1.06 9.92 28.00
CA ALA A 133 -0.91 10.17 29.44
C ALA A 133 -2.12 10.89 30.05
N MET A 134 -2.84 11.71 29.26
CA MET A 134 -4.07 12.36 29.69
C MET A 134 -5.29 11.42 29.71
N GLN A 135 -5.22 10.25 29.08
CA GLN A 135 -6.34 9.31 28.90
C GLN A 135 -6.22 8.08 29.81
N VAL A 136 -5.06 7.85 30.43
CA VAL A 136 -4.78 6.65 31.23
C VAL A 136 -4.49 7.01 32.69
N PRO A 137 -4.67 6.07 33.64
CA PRO A 137 -4.31 6.29 35.03
C PRO A 137 -2.82 6.62 35.22
N GLU A 138 -2.52 7.41 36.25
CA GLU A 138 -1.16 7.68 36.68
C GLU A 138 -0.40 6.36 36.96
N GLY A 139 0.85 6.28 36.52
CA GLY A 139 1.69 5.08 36.64
C GLY A 139 1.54 4.08 35.49
N THR A 140 0.60 4.28 34.54
CA THR A 140 0.56 3.51 33.30
C THR A 140 1.87 3.71 32.53
N LYS A 141 2.53 2.61 32.16
CA LYS A 141 3.79 2.67 31.41
C LYS A 141 3.54 3.08 29.96
N ILE A 142 4.13 4.19 29.55
CA ILE A 142 4.06 4.72 28.18
C ILE A 142 5.50 4.79 27.67
N ARG A 143 5.72 4.27 26.46
CA ARG A 143 7.03 4.27 25.80
C ARG A 143 6.91 4.90 24.42
N VAL A 144 7.79 5.84 24.13
CA VAL A 144 7.92 6.40 22.78
C VAL A 144 8.69 5.42 21.91
N PHE A 145 8.08 5.00 20.81
CA PHE A 145 8.66 4.13 19.79
C PHE A 145 8.43 4.80 18.43
N GLN A 146 9.39 5.61 18.01
CA GLN A 146 9.31 6.38 16.76
C GLN A 146 9.26 5.47 15.54
N ASN A 147 8.92 6.07 14.39
CA ASN A 147 9.13 5.43 13.10
C ASN A 147 10.62 5.10 12.94
N CYS A 148 10.95 3.83 13.17
CA CYS A 148 12.30 3.33 13.05
C CYS A 148 12.58 2.95 11.58
N VAL A 149 13.83 2.59 11.30
CA VAL A 149 14.44 2.42 9.99
C VAL A 149 15.15 1.07 9.93
N GLU A 150 14.86 0.32 8.87
CA GLU A 150 15.38 -1.02 8.61
C GLU A 150 16.88 -0.98 8.29
N ALA A 151 17.60 -2.08 8.57
CA ALA A 151 19.06 -2.13 8.45
C ALA A 151 19.57 -1.74 7.05
N GLU A 152 18.85 -2.13 6.00
CA GLU A 152 19.16 -1.84 4.59
C GLU A 152 19.30 -0.35 4.27
N TYR A 153 18.60 0.54 4.98
CA TYR A 153 18.70 1.99 4.77
C TYR A 153 19.98 2.60 5.34
N PHE A 154 20.68 1.86 6.21
CA PHE A 154 22.00 2.24 6.73
C PHE A 154 23.13 1.67 5.87
N GLU A 155 22.85 0.67 5.03
CA GLU A 155 23.82 0.08 4.11
C GLU A 155 24.16 1.07 2.97
N GLY A 156 25.45 1.29 2.71
CA GLY A 156 25.90 2.28 1.72
C GLY A 156 25.81 3.76 2.15
N SER A 157 25.37 4.03 3.37
CA SER A 157 25.26 5.40 3.94
C SER A 157 26.58 6.17 3.97
N SER A 158 27.72 5.47 4.07
CA SER A 158 29.08 6.06 4.08
C SER A 158 29.51 6.61 2.71
N GLU A 159 28.86 6.20 1.61
CA GLU A 159 29.20 6.61 0.24
C GLU A 159 28.16 7.52 -0.41
N TYR A 160 27.03 7.80 0.25
CA TYR A 160 25.97 8.62 -0.34
C TYR A 160 26.37 10.10 -0.41
N ALA A 161 27.09 10.44 -1.48
CA ALA A 161 27.49 11.78 -1.87
C ALA A 161 26.37 12.54 -2.60
N GLY A 162 25.09 12.24 -2.35
CA GLY A 162 23.95 12.86 -3.02
C GLY A 162 23.99 14.39 -2.94
N TYR A 163 24.36 14.94 -1.78
CA TYR A 163 24.52 16.39 -1.58
C TYR A 163 25.64 17.04 -2.41
N LYS A 164 26.58 16.25 -2.96
CA LYS A 164 27.61 16.76 -3.88
C LYS A 164 27.10 16.85 -5.32
N ARG A 165 25.93 16.30 -5.61
CA ARG A 165 25.31 16.37 -6.94
C ARG A 165 24.56 17.69 -7.05
N ALA A 166 24.46 18.21 -8.27
CA ALA A 166 23.52 19.28 -8.53
C ALA A 166 22.10 18.73 -8.37
N LEU A 167 21.22 19.50 -7.75
CA LEU A 167 19.80 19.18 -7.68
C LEU A 167 19.25 18.98 -9.10
N ASP A 168 18.79 17.76 -9.43
CA ASP A 168 18.19 17.43 -10.72
C ASP A 168 16.89 16.64 -10.53
N LYS A 169 16.92 15.58 -9.72
CA LYS A 169 15.78 14.68 -9.49
C LYS A 169 15.16 14.86 -8.11
N ILE A 170 13.87 15.16 -8.08
CA ILE A 170 13.08 15.40 -6.87
C ILE A 170 11.91 14.42 -6.80
N ALA A 171 11.75 13.76 -5.67
CA ALA A 171 10.54 12.98 -5.36
C ALA A 171 9.66 13.74 -4.37
N ILE A 172 8.38 13.93 -4.71
CA ILE A 172 7.35 14.33 -3.76
C ILE A 172 6.61 13.07 -3.33
N ILE A 173 6.78 12.65 -2.08
CA ILE A 173 6.23 11.39 -1.55
C ILE A 173 5.16 11.70 -0.50
N SER A 174 3.89 11.55 -0.88
CA SER A 174 2.75 11.79 0.01
C SER A 174 1.46 11.12 -0.46
N ASN A 175 0.62 10.70 0.49
CA ASN A 175 -0.75 10.24 0.22
C ASN A 175 -1.77 11.38 0.10
N HIS A 176 -1.37 12.62 0.42
CA HIS A 176 -2.24 13.80 0.49
C HIS A 176 -1.58 15.02 -0.13
N ILE A 177 -0.97 14.86 -1.31
CA ILE A 177 -0.21 15.93 -1.99
C ILE A 177 -1.05 17.22 -2.06
N PRO A 178 -0.66 18.30 -1.36
CA PRO A 178 -1.42 19.53 -1.34
C PRO A 178 -1.20 20.34 -2.62
N GLN A 179 -2.12 21.26 -2.91
CA GLN A 179 -2.16 22.03 -4.15
C GLN A 179 -0.85 22.80 -4.40
N GLU A 180 -0.25 23.38 -3.36
CA GLU A 180 1.01 24.11 -3.48
C GLU A 180 2.20 23.24 -3.95
N LEU A 181 2.19 21.93 -3.69
CA LEU A 181 3.21 21.01 -4.21
C LEU A 181 2.94 20.63 -5.67
N LEU A 182 1.68 20.58 -6.10
CA LEU A 182 1.33 20.42 -7.51
C LEU A 182 1.76 21.64 -8.32
N GLU A 183 1.51 22.84 -7.81
CA GLU A 183 1.99 24.09 -8.40
C GLU A 183 3.52 24.18 -8.42
N LEU A 184 4.18 23.74 -7.34
CA LEU A 184 5.63 23.67 -7.27
C LEU A 184 6.21 22.81 -8.39
N LYS A 185 5.63 21.63 -8.65
CA LYS A 185 6.03 20.75 -9.75
C LYS A 185 5.95 21.47 -11.10
N GLU A 186 4.84 22.17 -11.38
CA GLU A 186 4.68 22.93 -12.61
C GLU A 186 5.74 24.04 -12.75
N LYS A 187 6.04 24.76 -11.66
CA LYS A 187 7.08 25.82 -11.63
C LYS A 187 8.50 25.28 -11.78
N MET A 188 8.76 24.06 -11.30
CA MET A 188 10.03 23.36 -11.46
C MET A 188 10.18 22.70 -12.83
N GLY A 189 9.07 22.53 -13.56
CA GLY A 189 9.02 21.97 -14.90
C GLY A 189 10.00 22.67 -15.85
N GLY A 190 10.84 21.88 -16.50
CA GLY A 190 11.88 22.36 -17.42
C GLY A 190 13.25 22.63 -16.80
N TYR A 191 13.36 22.65 -15.45
CA TYR A 191 14.63 22.78 -14.73
C TYR A 191 15.03 21.51 -13.98
N TYR A 192 14.05 20.77 -13.45
CA TYR A 192 14.25 19.57 -12.64
C TYR A 192 13.29 18.47 -13.08
N GLN A 193 13.67 17.21 -12.87
CA GLN A 193 12.74 16.09 -12.92
C GLN A 193 12.02 15.97 -11.58
N VAL A 194 10.70 16.15 -11.57
CA VAL A 194 9.88 16.08 -10.35
C VAL A 194 8.83 14.98 -10.47
N ASP A 195 9.00 13.92 -9.67
CA ASP A 195 8.10 12.78 -9.63
C ASP A 195 7.12 12.90 -8.45
N LEU A 196 5.85 12.55 -8.68
CA LEU A 196 4.81 12.49 -7.66
C LEU A 196 4.55 11.03 -7.29
N ILE A 197 4.76 10.69 -6.02
CA ILE A 197 4.68 9.34 -5.49
C ILE A 197 3.63 9.30 -4.38
N GLY A 198 2.69 8.36 -4.48
CA GLY A 198 1.59 8.19 -3.54
C GLY A 198 0.22 8.18 -4.21
N LEU A 199 -0.83 8.22 -3.37
CA LEU A 199 -2.21 8.02 -3.81
C LEU A 199 -2.63 8.98 -4.94
N GLY A 200 -3.21 8.42 -6.02
CA GLY A 200 -3.64 9.17 -7.20
C GLY A 200 -2.53 9.44 -8.24
N TYR A 201 -1.30 9.03 -7.96
CA TYR A 201 -0.15 9.16 -8.86
C TYR A 201 0.58 7.83 -9.01
N ARG A 202 1.93 7.82 -8.91
CA ARG A 202 2.73 6.60 -8.95
C ARG A 202 2.75 5.97 -7.56
N THR A 203 2.13 4.80 -7.40
CA THR A 203 2.16 4.02 -6.15
C THR A 203 3.14 2.85 -6.28
N GLU A 204 4.21 2.90 -5.50
CA GLU A 204 5.19 1.81 -5.34
C GLU A 204 5.74 1.80 -3.91
N GLN A 205 6.43 0.74 -3.54
CA GLN A 205 7.10 0.66 -2.26
C GLN A 205 8.31 1.59 -2.22
N VAL A 206 8.36 2.47 -1.21
CA VAL A 206 9.47 3.42 -1.00
C VAL A 206 10.57 2.71 -0.20
N ASN A 207 11.34 1.85 -0.86
CA ASN A 207 12.50 1.15 -0.31
C ASN A 207 13.80 1.98 -0.41
N ALA A 208 14.92 1.44 0.09
CA ALA A 208 16.22 2.13 0.01
C ALA A 208 16.64 2.38 -1.45
N GLU A 209 16.56 1.38 -2.32
CA GLU A 209 16.91 1.49 -3.75
C GLU A 209 16.12 2.58 -4.49
N PHE A 210 14.84 2.77 -4.13
CA PHE A 210 13.99 3.82 -4.66
C PHE A 210 14.52 5.21 -4.25
N LEU A 211 14.77 5.42 -2.96
CA LEU A 211 15.21 6.72 -2.43
C LEU A 211 16.59 7.13 -2.97
N GLN A 212 17.48 6.17 -3.27
CA GLN A 212 18.81 6.44 -3.84
C GLN A 212 18.80 7.06 -5.25
N GLN A 213 17.63 7.06 -5.92
CA GLN A 213 17.49 7.59 -7.28
C GLN A 213 17.27 9.11 -7.31
N TYR A 214 17.01 9.71 -6.14
CA TYR A 214 16.63 11.11 -6.02
C TYR A 214 17.70 11.93 -5.29
N ASP A 215 17.85 13.18 -5.74
CA ASP A 215 18.75 14.15 -5.13
C ASP A 215 18.07 14.89 -3.96
N LEU A 216 16.73 14.96 -3.97
CA LEU A 216 15.91 15.55 -2.92
C LEU A 216 14.59 14.80 -2.78
N VAL A 217 14.17 14.57 -1.54
CA VAL A 217 12.86 14.02 -1.21
C VAL A 217 12.04 15.04 -0.42
N ILE A 218 10.85 15.34 -0.90
CA ILE A 218 9.85 16.18 -0.23
C ILE A 218 8.80 15.25 0.37
N THR A 219 8.72 15.17 1.69
CA THR A 219 7.87 14.19 2.38
C THR A 219 7.62 14.55 3.85
N ILE A 220 6.86 13.72 4.55
CA ILE A 220 6.62 13.78 6.00
C ILE A 220 6.66 12.37 6.61
N GLY A 221 6.70 12.30 7.94
CA GLY A 221 6.49 11.06 8.67
C GLY A 221 7.61 10.04 8.46
N ARG A 222 7.21 8.79 8.24
CA ARG A 222 8.09 7.61 8.22
C ARG A 222 9.24 7.69 7.20
N THR A 223 9.03 8.37 6.07
CA THR A 223 10.05 8.49 5.03
C THR A 223 11.20 9.41 5.47
N VAL A 224 10.96 10.34 6.40
CA VAL A 224 11.98 11.30 6.85
C VAL A 224 13.15 10.57 7.54
N PRO A 225 12.97 9.76 8.61
CA PRO A 225 14.05 8.97 9.20
C PRO A 225 14.83 8.11 8.20
N ARG A 226 14.15 7.51 7.21
CA ARG A 226 14.79 6.72 6.15
C ARG A 226 15.73 7.56 5.30
N CYS A 227 15.30 8.76 4.88
CA CYS A 227 16.17 9.71 4.20
C CYS A 227 17.37 10.13 5.07
N LEU A 228 17.15 10.37 6.36
CA LEU A 228 18.23 10.72 7.29
C LEU A 228 19.27 9.60 7.42
N ALA A 229 18.82 8.34 7.56
CA ALA A 229 19.70 7.17 7.63
C ALA A 229 20.56 7.01 6.37
N MET A 230 19.95 7.20 5.20
CA MET A 230 20.64 7.07 3.92
C MET A 230 21.53 8.27 3.57
N GLY A 231 21.32 9.43 4.21
CA GLY A 231 21.94 10.69 3.80
C GLY A 231 21.35 11.27 2.51
N VAL A 232 20.08 10.98 2.22
CA VAL A 232 19.33 11.62 1.12
C VAL A 232 18.80 12.97 1.63
N PRO A 233 19.07 14.10 0.95
CA PRO A 233 18.48 15.39 1.30
C PRO A 233 16.95 15.28 1.40
N VAL A 234 16.40 15.76 2.51
CA VAL A 234 14.97 15.72 2.79
C VAL A 234 14.44 17.11 3.14
N TYR A 235 13.32 17.47 2.51
CA TYR A 235 12.56 18.67 2.79
C TYR A 235 11.22 18.27 3.40
N VAL A 236 11.04 18.55 4.69
CA VAL A 236 9.87 18.10 5.46
C VAL A 236 8.71 19.05 5.23
N TYR A 237 7.74 18.64 4.40
CA TYR A 237 6.56 19.44 4.05
C TYR A 237 5.44 18.60 3.42
N ASP A 238 4.18 18.86 3.81
CA ASP A 238 2.97 18.25 3.24
C ASP A 238 1.72 19.10 3.58
N TYR A 239 0.52 18.53 3.49
CA TYR A 239 -0.78 19.18 3.73
C TYR A 239 -0.96 19.82 5.11
N LEU A 240 -0.11 19.49 6.09
CA LEU A 240 -0.07 20.11 7.43
C LEU A 240 0.95 21.25 7.54
N GLY A 241 1.68 21.55 6.47
CA GLY A 241 2.83 22.46 6.47
C GLY A 241 4.14 21.70 6.70
N GLY A 242 5.17 22.42 7.15
CA GLY A 242 6.42 21.79 7.57
C GLY A 242 7.61 22.76 7.67
N PRO A 243 8.66 22.37 8.42
CA PRO A 243 9.82 23.22 8.63
C PRO A 243 10.63 23.44 7.36
N GLY A 244 10.45 22.63 6.32
CA GLY A 244 11.36 22.57 5.17
C GLY A 244 12.58 21.73 5.51
N TYR A 245 13.78 22.24 5.19
CA TYR A 245 15.02 21.55 5.56
C TYR A 245 15.20 21.51 7.08
N LEU A 246 15.70 20.37 7.57
CA LEU A 246 16.00 20.19 8.99
C LEU A 246 17.26 20.95 9.38
N THR A 247 17.18 21.64 10.51
CA THR A 247 18.26 22.40 11.15
C THR A 247 18.22 22.11 12.64
N GLU A 248 19.30 22.43 13.35
CA GLU A 248 19.33 22.32 14.83
C GLU A 248 18.15 23.02 15.50
N ALA A 249 17.71 24.17 14.96
CA ALA A 249 16.64 24.98 15.53
C ALA A 249 15.24 24.36 15.39
N ASN A 250 15.02 23.49 14.39
CA ASN A 250 13.69 22.94 14.09
C ASN A 250 13.57 21.42 14.30
N PHE A 251 14.71 20.71 14.40
CA PHE A 251 14.74 19.24 14.46
C PHE A 251 13.91 18.68 15.62
N SER A 252 14.13 19.15 16.85
CA SER A 252 13.45 18.59 18.02
C SER A 252 11.92 18.76 17.98
N LEU A 253 11.42 19.87 17.43
CA LEU A 253 9.98 20.07 17.27
C LEU A 253 9.42 19.17 16.15
N ALA A 254 10.14 19.07 15.03
CA ALA A 254 9.76 18.19 13.94
C ALA A 254 9.70 16.72 14.39
N GLU A 255 10.72 16.25 15.09
CA GLU A 255 10.81 14.89 15.64
C GLU A 255 9.72 14.62 16.69
N ARG A 256 9.50 15.55 17.62
CA ARG A 256 8.44 15.45 18.64
C ARG A 256 7.06 15.21 18.03
N ASN A 257 6.83 15.78 16.85
CA ASN A 257 5.60 15.66 16.08
C ASN A 257 5.70 14.59 14.96
N ASN A 258 6.61 13.62 15.09
CA ASN A 258 6.82 12.51 14.16
C ASN A 258 7.07 12.95 12.70
N PHE A 259 7.77 14.07 12.51
CA PHE A 259 8.04 14.69 11.20
C PHE A 259 6.79 14.91 10.35
N SER A 260 5.62 15.08 10.97
CA SER A 260 4.32 15.14 10.29
C SER A 260 3.99 16.50 9.65
N GLY A 261 4.88 17.49 9.76
CA GLY A 261 4.62 18.88 9.39
C GLY A 261 3.85 19.68 10.46
N ARG A 262 3.25 19.02 11.46
CA ARG A 262 2.55 19.71 12.56
C ARG A 262 3.48 20.62 13.36
N GLY A 263 2.94 21.75 13.82
CA GLY A 263 3.68 22.76 14.57
C GLY A 263 4.42 23.78 13.69
N PHE A 264 4.24 23.72 12.38
CA PHE A 264 4.85 24.63 11.41
C PHE A 264 3.80 25.24 10.48
N GLU A 265 4.14 26.33 9.83
CA GLU A 265 3.25 27.04 8.92
C GLU A 265 3.23 26.39 7.52
N LYS A 266 2.13 26.63 6.80
CA LYS A 266 2.05 26.34 5.37
C LYS A 266 2.80 27.40 4.58
N LYS A 267 3.28 27.01 3.42
CA LYS A 267 4.07 27.84 2.50
C LYS A 267 3.39 27.86 1.14
N THR A 268 3.56 28.97 0.44
CA THR A 268 3.16 29.10 -0.96
C THR A 268 4.13 28.35 -1.87
N SER A 269 3.69 28.01 -3.09
CA SER A 269 4.55 27.36 -4.07
C SER A 269 5.80 28.20 -4.44
N ASP A 270 5.76 29.53 -4.30
CA ASP A 270 6.92 30.40 -4.50
C ASP A 270 7.92 30.36 -3.33
N GLU A 271 7.44 30.35 -2.09
CA GLU A 271 8.29 30.19 -0.91
C GLU A 271 8.99 28.83 -0.92
N LEU A 272 8.23 27.77 -1.24
CA LEU A 272 8.78 26.41 -1.38
C LEU A 272 9.88 26.36 -2.44
N LEU A 273 9.64 26.93 -3.63
CA LEU A 273 10.63 26.96 -4.71
C LEU A 273 11.92 27.69 -4.29
N LYS A 274 11.76 28.82 -3.61
CA LYS A 274 12.89 29.62 -3.11
C LYS A 274 13.68 28.86 -2.06
N GLU A 275 13.00 28.35 -1.02
CA GLU A 275 13.64 27.60 0.07
C GLU A 275 14.36 26.36 -0.46
N ILE A 276 13.76 25.61 -1.38
CA ILE A 276 14.38 24.41 -1.96
C ILE A 276 15.67 24.76 -2.70
N LYS A 277 15.65 25.80 -3.56
CA LYS A 277 16.81 26.20 -4.36
C LYS A 277 17.94 26.78 -3.50
N GLU A 278 17.61 27.68 -2.59
CA GLU A 278 18.60 28.37 -1.76
C GLU A 278 19.13 27.47 -0.64
N GLY A 279 18.29 26.57 -0.11
CA GLY A 279 18.60 25.72 1.04
C GLY A 279 19.26 24.38 0.70
N TYR A 280 19.24 23.92 -0.56
CA TYR A 280 19.75 22.60 -0.93
C TYR A 280 21.22 22.37 -0.54
N GLY A 281 22.09 23.31 -0.91
CA GLY A 281 23.52 23.25 -0.57
C GLY A 281 23.77 23.24 0.94
N PRO A 282 23.29 24.25 1.69
CA PRO A 282 23.43 24.28 3.15
C PRO A 282 22.84 23.06 3.86
N ALA A 283 21.68 22.54 3.41
CA ALA A 283 21.07 21.34 4.00
C ALA A 283 21.96 20.10 3.86
N GLY A 284 22.72 20.02 2.76
CA GLY A 284 23.71 18.97 2.53
C GLY A 284 24.80 18.89 3.60
N GLU A 285 25.18 20.01 4.21
CA GLU A 285 26.21 20.06 5.27
C GLU A 285 25.76 19.39 6.57
N TRP A 286 24.45 19.30 6.80
CA TRP A 286 23.88 18.69 8.01
C TRP A 286 23.68 17.18 7.89
N LEU A 287 23.68 16.61 6.69
CA LEU A 287 23.39 15.18 6.48
C LEU A 287 24.30 14.24 7.28
N PRO A 288 25.63 14.45 7.39
CA PRO A 288 26.47 13.57 8.21
C PRO A 288 26.09 13.58 9.69
N LEU A 289 25.52 14.67 10.21
CA LEU A 289 24.98 14.72 11.57
C LEU A 289 23.68 13.91 11.64
N TRP A 290 22.76 14.12 10.70
CA TRP A 290 21.48 13.43 10.67
C TRP A 290 21.61 11.92 10.50
N GLN A 291 22.56 11.44 9.69
CA GLN A 291 22.87 10.02 9.56
C GLN A 291 23.32 9.41 10.89
N LYS A 292 24.17 10.12 11.66
CA LYS A 292 24.62 9.66 12.98
C LYS A 292 23.48 9.60 13.98
N ILE A 293 22.61 10.61 14.00
CA ILE A 293 21.41 10.61 14.85
C ILE A 293 20.51 9.44 14.45
N ALA A 294 20.23 9.25 13.16
CA ALA A 294 19.38 8.18 12.69
C ALA A 294 19.90 6.77 13.03
N ALA A 295 21.23 6.57 12.95
CA ALA A 295 21.86 5.29 13.30
C ALA A 295 21.74 4.93 14.80
N VAL A 296 21.55 5.93 15.66
CA VAL A 296 21.37 5.72 17.10
C VAL A 296 19.90 5.63 17.46
N ASP A 297 19.09 6.56 16.98
CA ASP A 297 17.74 6.78 17.50
C ASP A 297 16.67 6.02 16.72
N TYR A 298 16.92 5.70 15.44
CA TYR A 298 15.92 5.12 14.55
C TYR A 298 16.23 3.70 14.09
N GLN A 299 17.32 3.04 14.51
CA GLN A 299 17.60 1.69 14.03
C GLN A 299 16.58 0.65 14.54
N TYR A 300 15.83 0.02 13.63
CA TYR A 300 14.67 -0.81 13.97
C TYR A 300 14.99 -1.95 14.94
N ALA A 301 16.04 -2.73 14.64
CA ALA A 301 16.40 -3.91 15.42
C ALA A 301 16.80 -3.58 16.87
N SER A 302 17.63 -2.55 17.09
CA SER A 302 18.06 -2.17 18.43
C SER A 302 16.92 -1.60 19.26
N ARG A 303 16.10 -0.72 18.66
CA ARG A 303 14.93 -0.13 19.32
C ARG A 303 13.90 -1.21 19.68
N PHE A 304 13.70 -2.20 18.81
CA PHE A 304 12.86 -3.35 19.09
C PHE A 304 13.43 -4.24 20.18
N ASP A 305 14.73 -4.55 20.17
CA ASP A 305 15.35 -5.41 21.18
C ASP A 305 15.18 -4.83 22.58
N GLU A 306 15.41 -3.52 22.75
CA GLU A 306 15.16 -2.84 24.02
C GLU A 306 13.68 -2.92 24.46
N MET A 307 12.74 -2.89 23.51
CA MET A 307 11.30 -3.03 23.77
C MET A 307 10.93 -4.46 24.14
N TYR A 308 11.51 -5.41 23.43
CA TYR A 308 11.30 -6.82 23.63
C TYR A 308 11.84 -7.29 24.99
N GLU A 309 13.03 -6.84 25.39
CA GLU A 309 13.60 -7.15 26.71
C GLU A 309 12.71 -6.63 27.84
N GLU A 310 12.24 -5.38 27.74
CA GLU A 310 11.30 -4.81 28.70
C GLU A 310 9.98 -5.59 28.76
N LEU A 311 9.45 -5.99 27.59
CA LEU A 311 8.25 -6.81 27.50
C LEU A 311 8.46 -8.17 28.18
N MET A 312 9.58 -8.83 27.92
CA MET A 312 9.85 -10.14 28.51
C MET A 312 10.05 -10.06 30.03
N ALA A 313 10.56 -8.92 30.55
CA ALA A 313 10.65 -8.64 31.97
C ALA A 313 9.32 -8.26 32.63
N SER A 314 8.26 -8.00 31.87
CA SER A 314 6.94 -7.69 32.42
C SER A 314 6.31 -8.92 33.09
N PRO A 315 5.45 -8.72 34.11
CA PRO A 315 4.66 -9.80 34.68
C PRO A 315 3.82 -10.51 33.61
N GLU A 316 3.65 -11.82 33.76
CA GLU A 316 2.79 -12.60 32.89
C GLU A 316 1.32 -12.50 33.32
N LEU A 317 0.45 -12.40 32.33
CA LEU A 317 -0.99 -12.57 32.46
C LEU A 317 -1.29 -14.08 32.45
N THR A 318 -1.91 -14.60 33.50
CA THR A 318 -2.11 -16.05 33.69
C THR A 318 -3.52 -16.54 33.41
N GLU A 319 -4.46 -15.63 33.17
CA GLU A 319 -5.90 -15.95 33.04
C GLU A 319 -6.40 -15.77 31.62
N CYS A 320 -7.46 -16.51 31.27
CA CYS A 320 -8.22 -16.26 30.06
C CYS A 320 -8.93 -14.91 30.16
N ARG A 321 -8.88 -14.11 29.09
CA ARG A 321 -9.37 -12.73 29.13
C ARG A 321 -10.74 -12.60 28.50
N THR A 322 -11.66 -12.01 29.25
CA THR A 322 -13.00 -11.63 28.79
C THR A 322 -13.27 -10.18 29.18
N TYR A 323 -13.29 -9.28 28.20
CA TYR A 323 -13.46 -7.84 28.45
C TYR A 323 -14.90 -7.34 28.29
N TYR A 324 -15.76 -8.15 27.66
CA TYR A 324 -17.12 -7.79 27.34
C TYR A 324 -18.07 -8.80 27.98
N SER A 325 -19.12 -8.31 28.66
CA SER A 325 -20.22 -9.16 29.12
C SER A 325 -21.01 -9.72 27.91
N GLY A 326 -21.86 -10.73 28.13
CA GLY A 326 -22.54 -11.43 27.03
C GLY A 326 -23.22 -10.51 26.01
N ILE A 327 -24.01 -9.53 26.46
CA ILE A 327 -24.70 -8.58 25.58
C ILE A 327 -23.71 -7.61 24.92
N GLU A 328 -22.67 -7.17 25.62
CA GLU A 328 -21.64 -6.29 25.06
C GLU A 328 -20.82 -6.99 23.98
N ALA A 329 -20.51 -8.27 24.19
CA ALA A 329 -19.80 -9.09 23.21
C ALA A 329 -20.64 -9.28 21.93
N GLU A 330 -21.95 -9.49 22.05
CA GLU A 330 -22.86 -9.55 20.90
C GLU A 330 -22.94 -8.22 20.14
N ARG A 331 -23.00 -7.09 20.85
CA ARG A 331 -22.96 -5.75 20.24
C ARG A 331 -21.64 -5.49 19.53
N MET A 332 -20.52 -5.87 20.14
CA MET A 332 -19.21 -5.65 19.56
C MET A 332 -19.02 -6.44 18.26
N LYS A 333 -19.49 -7.69 18.22
CA LYS A 333 -19.54 -8.50 16.98
C LYS A 333 -20.35 -7.79 15.91
N PHE A 334 -21.57 -7.37 16.25
CA PHE A 334 -22.46 -6.70 15.30
C PHE A 334 -21.87 -5.40 14.75
N TYR A 335 -21.29 -4.54 15.61
CA TYR A 335 -20.65 -3.31 15.17
C TYR A 335 -19.43 -3.58 14.28
N SER A 336 -18.62 -4.57 14.63
CA SER A 336 -17.46 -4.96 13.83
C SER A 336 -17.87 -5.47 12.44
N ASP A 337 -18.92 -6.30 12.37
CA ASP A 337 -19.48 -6.82 11.12
C ASP A 337 -19.97 -5.68 10.21
N ILE A 338 -20.63 -4.67 10.79
CA ILE A 338 -21.03 -3.46 10.06
C ILE A 338 -19.81 -2.66 9.60
N VAL A 339 -18.87 -2.40 10.51
CA VAL A 339 -17.68 -1.57 10.25
C VAL A 339 -16.88 -2.12 9.08
N SER A 340 -16.71 -3.44 8.99
CA SER A 340 -16.03 -4.08 7.86
C SER A 340 -16.69 -3.84 6.51
N GLY A 341 -18.02 -3.82 6.46
CA GLY A 341 -18.77 -3.51 5.23
C GLY A 341 -18.57 -2.08 4.74
N TYR A 342 -18.29 -1.13 5.64
CA TYR A 342 -17.98 0.25 5.29
C TYR A 342 -16.50 0.49 4.97
N ILE A 343 -15.65 -0.39 5.50
CA ILE A 343 -14.19 -0.31 5.39
C ILE A 343 -13.69 -0.74 3.99
N SER A 344 -14.48 -1.49 3.22
CA SER A 344 -14.13 -1.83 1.83
C SER A 344 -14.30 -0.63 0.90
N GLY A 345 -13.18 -0.02 0.52
CA GLY A 345 -13.14 0.96 -0.56
C GLY A 345 -13.32 0.30 -1.94
N LYS A 346 -13.82 1.07 -2.92
CA LYS A 346 -13.93 0.64 -4.32
C LYS A 346 -12.59 0.24 -4.95
N GLU A 347 -11.47 0.61 -4.35
CA GLU A 347 -10.13 0.35 -4.87
C GLU A 347 -9.68 -1.11 -4.72
N CYS A 348 -10.23 -1.85 -3.74
CA CYS A 348 -9.91 -3.27 -3.55
C CYS A 348 -10.87 -4.10 -4.41
N GLN A 349 -10.32 -4.86 -5.35
CA GLN A 349 -11.08 -5.67 -6.31
C GLN A 349 -10.69 -7.14 -6.19
N GLU A 350 -11.43 -8.02 -6.86
CA GLU A 350 -11.07 -9.43 -6.96
C GLU A 350 -10.39 -9.67 -8.30
N SER A 351 -9.14 -10.14 -8.26
CA SER A 351 -8.46 -10.70 -9.42
C SER A 351 -8.68 -12.21 -9.44
N LYS A 352 -8.69 -12.78 -10.64
CA LYS A 352 -8.97 -14.20 -10.81
C LYS A 352 -8.16 -14.81 -11.94
N CYS A 353 -7.79 -16.06 -11.77
CA CYS A 353 -7.13 -16.86 -12.78
C CYS A 353 -7.88 -18.18 -12.96
N TYR A 354 -8.18 -18.54 -14.20
CA TYR A 354 -8.76 -19.83 -14.56
C TYR A 354 -7.77 -20.63 -15.40
N TYR A 355 -7.80 -21.95 -15.22
CA TYR A 355 -6.97 -22.89 -15.97
C TYR A 355 -7.86 -23.84 -16.76
N ASP A 356 -7.52 -24.07 -18.02
CA ASP A 356 -8.17 -25.11 -18.82
C ASP A 356 -7.28 -26.36 -18.87
N ILE A 357 -7.71 -27.40 -18.16
CA ILE A 357 -7.06 -28.73 -18.14
C ILE A 357 -7.65 -29.69 -19.20
N GLY A 358 -8.46 -29.19 -20.14
CA GLY A 358 -9.07 -29.93 -21.23
C GLY A 358 -10.60 -29.97 -21.23
N ASN A 359 -11.26 -29.28 -20.28
CA ASN A 359 -12.71 -29.22 -20.14
C ASN A 359 -13.28 -27.80 -20.31
N GLY A 360 -12.43 -26.83 -20.70
CA GLY A 360 -12.76 -25.40 -20.68
C GLY A 360 -12.55 -24.79 -19.30
N PHE A 361 -12.69 -23.46 -19.22
CA PHE A 361 -12.60 -22.73 -17.95
C PHE A 361 -13.82 -22.98 -17.06
N CYS A 362 -13.58 -23.26 -15.78
CA CYS A 362 -14.63 -23.43 -14.78
C CYS A 362 -14.20 -22.86 -13.42
N GLU A 363 -15.18 -22.67 -12.52
CA GLU A 363 -14.94 -22.13 -11.18
C GLU A 363 -14.07 -23.04 -10.30
N GLU A 364 -14.17 -24.36 -10.49
CA GLU A 364 -13.43 -25.37 -9.74
C GLU A 364 -11.92 -25.33 -10.07
N ASP A 365 -11.60 -24.95 -11.31
CA ASP A 365 -10.24 -24.79 -11.83
C ASP A 365 -9.84 -23.30 -11.86
N SER A 366 -10.11 -22.58 -10.76
CA SER A 366 -9.78 -21.17 -10.63
C SER A 366 -9.22 -20.79 -9.25
N GLU A 367 -8.42 -19.72 -9.22
CA GLU A 367 -7.96 -19.08 -7.99
C GLU A 367 -8.37 -17.61 -8.01
N THR A 368 -8.93 -17.12 -6.91
CA THR A 368 -9.35 -15.73 -6.73
C THR A 368 -8.57 -15.10 -5.58
N TRP A 369 -8.14 -13.86 -5.73
CA TRP A 369 -7.47 -13.12 -4.67
C TRP A 369 -7.82 -11.62 -4.67
N PRO A 370 -7.80 -10.97 -3.50
CA PRO A 370 -8.03 -9.53 -3.37
C PRO A 370 -6.82 -8.72 -3.86
N SER A 371 -7.07 -7.69 -4.65
CA SER A 371 -6.04 -6.87 -5.30
C SER A 371 -6.36 -5.39 -5.22
N MET A 372 -5.36 -4.56 -4.89
CA MET A 372 -5.50 -3.11 -4.83
C MET A 372 -5.22 -2.45 -6.18
N SER A 373 -6.16 -1.59 -6.62
CA SER A 373 -5.96 -0.68 -7.76
C SER A 373 -4.74 0.23 -7.54
N GLY A 374 -3.98 0.48 -8.61
CA GLY A 374 -2.81 1.37 -8.68
C GLY A 374 -1.47 0.68 -8.38
N TYR A 375 -1.48 -0.47 -7.73
CA TYR A 375 -0.26 -1.17 -7.31
C TYR A 375 0.16 -2.22 -8.33
N LYS A 376 1.47 -2.46 -8.40
CA LYS A 376 1.99 -3.67 -9.04
C LYS A 376 1.74 -4.86 -8.14
N ILE A 377 1.23 -5.93 -8.71
CA ILE A 377 0.89 -7.16 -8.03
C ILE A 377 1.59 -8.29 -8.77
N GLN A 378 2.32 -9.11 -8.01
CA GLN A 378 2.90 -10.33 -8.51
C GLN A 378 2.17 -11.52 -7.91
N LYS A 379 1.71 -12.44 -8.77
CA LYS A 379 1.20 -13.73 -8.34
C LYS A 379 1.79 -14.85 -9.18
N SER A 380 1.98 -15.99 -8.53
CA SER A 380 2.54 -17.17 -9.15
C SER A 380 1.73 -18.42 -8.83
N TRP A 381 1.78 -19.38 -9.75
CA TRP A 381 1.01 -20.61 -9.72
C TRP A 381 1.84 -21.79 -10.19
N LEU A 382 1.59 -22.94 -9.60
CA LEU A 382 2.07 -24.22 -10.10
C LEU A 382 0.98 -24.81 -10.99
N LEU A 383 1.24 -24.86 -12.30
CA LEU A 383 0.29 -25.36 -13.28
C LEU A 383 0.60 -26.81 -13.62
N GLU A 384 -0.40 -27.68 -13.51
CA GLU A 384 -0.33 -29.09 -13.91
C GLU A 384 -1.32 -29.34 -15.06
N ASN A 385 -0.81 -29.74 -16.24
CA ASN A 385 -1.61 -30.12 -17.40
C ASN A 385 -2.53 -29.02 -17.98
N ALA A 386 -2.36 -27.76 -17.58
CA ALA A 386 -3.12 -26.63 -18.12
C ALA A 386 -2.66 -26.30 -19.55
N LYS A 387 -3.61 -26.14 -20.47
CA LYS A 387 -3.39 -25.82 -21.89
C LYS A 387 -3.63 -24.36 -22.20
N MET A 388 -4.57 -23.74 -21.51
CA MET A 388 -4.88 -22.32 -21.64
C MET A 388 -5.12 -21.72 -20.27
N MET A 389 -4.92 -20.41 -20.20
CA MET A 389 -5.22 -19.61 -19.02
C MET A 389 -6.13 -18.44 -19.41
N ARG A 390 -7.10 -18.15 -18.55
CA ARG A 390 -7.82 -16.88 -18.54
C ARG A 390 -7.44 -16.11 -17.28
N PHE A 391 -7.02 -14.86 -17.46
CA PHE A 391 -6.65 -13.98 -16.37
C PHE A 391 -7.53 -12.74 -16.35
N ASP A 392 -8.17 -12.52 -15.22
CA ASP A 392 -9.08 -11.40 -14.97
C ASP A 392 -8.42 -10.49 -13.92
N PRO A 393 -7.90 -9.30 -14.30
CA PRO A 393 -7.11 -8.48 -13.38
C PRO A 393 -7.94 -7.85 -12.27
N CYS A 394 -9.23 -7.62 -12.47
CA CYS A 394 -10.17 -7.10 -11.47
C CYS A 394 -11.62 -7.36 -11.92
N ASN A 395 -12.60 -6.96 -11.10
CA ASN A 395 -14.04 -7.06 -11.40
C ASN A 395 -14.70 -5.68 -11.64
N ALA A 396 -13.97 -4.77 -12.30
CA ALA A 396 -14.44 -3.44 -12.66
C ALA A 396 -13.82 -2.94 -13.98
N ALA A 397 -14.45 -1.90 -14.56
CA ALA A 397 -13.86 -1.19 -15.68
C ALA A 397 -12.51 -0.59 -15.27
N CYS A 398 -11.48 -0.85 -16.07
CA CYS A 398 -10.11 -0.54 -15.69
C CYS A 398 -9.19 -0.25 -16.88
N ARG A 399 -8.04 0.34 -16.57
CA ARG A 399 -6.83 0.24 -17.39
C ARG A 399 -5.93 -0.80 -16.76
N CYS A 400 -5.53 -1.81 -17.51
CA CYS A 400 -4.64 -2.86 -17.02
C CYS A 400 -3.36 -2.88 -17.84
N GLU A 401 -2.24 -3.12 -17.17
CA GLU A 401 -0.92 -3.33 -17.74
C GLU A 401 -0.42 -4.69 -17.27
N ILE A 402 -0.09 -5.56 -18.21
CA ILE A 402 0.67 -6.79 -17.93
C ILE A 402 2.14 -6.40 -17.95
N CYS A 403 2.77 -6.34 -16.77
CA CYS A 403 4.15 -5.88 -16.62
C CYS A 403 5.15 -6.98 -16.99
N SER A 404 4.86 -8.23 -16.63
CA SER A 404 5.70 -9.39 -16.94
C SER A 404 4.88 -10.67 -16.84
N VAL A 405 5.17 -11.65 -17.71
CA VAL A 405 4.66 -13.02 -17.58
C VAL A 405 5.82 -13.96 -17.79
N LYS A 406 6.03 -14.89 -16.86
CA LYS A 406 7.12 -15.87 -16.95
C LYS A 406 6.59 -17.28 -16.74
N ILE A 407 7.03 -18.21 -17.58
CA ILE A 407 6.84 -19.65 -17.39
C ILE A 407 8.20 -20.29 -17.16
N ASN A 408 8.40 -20.93 -16.00
CA ASN A 408 9.68 -21.50 -15.58
C ASN A 408 10.85 -20.50 -15.71
N GLY A 409 10.57 -19.22 -15.37
CA GLY A 409 11.53 -18.11 -15.46
C GLY A 409 11.73 -17.52 -16.86
N ARG A 410 11.11 -18.07 -17.91
CA ARG A 410 11.19 -17.53 -19.28
C ARG A 410 10.05 -16.56 -19.55
N SER A 411 10.39 -15.36 -20.01
CA SER A 411 9.45 -14.32 -20.45
C SER A 411 8.56 -14.78 -21.61
N VAL A 412 7.25 -14.67 -21.43
CA VAL A 412 6.19 -15.03 -22.39
C VAL A 412 5.06 -13.99 -22.41
N GLU A 413 5.30 -12.76 -21.96
CA GLU A 413 4.29 -11.70 -21.86
C GLU A 413 3.52 -11.41 -23.15
N HIS A 414 4.14 -11.64 -24.31
CA HIS A 414 3.53 -11.44 -25.62
C HIS A 414 2.42 -12.46 -25.96
N GLU A 415 2.38 -13.59 -25.25
CA GLU A 415 1.33 -14.61 -25.43
C GLU A 415 0.04 -14.22 -24.71
N MET A 416 0.11 -13.33 -23.72
CA MET A 416 -1.06 -12.88 -22.96
C MET A 416 -1.79 -11.76 -23.69
N LYS A 417 -2.96 -12.07 -24.25
CA LYS A 417 -3.71 -11.17 -25.13
C LYS A 417 -5.01 -10.70 -24.48
N PRO A 418 -5.30 -9.39 -24.49
CA PRO A 418 -6.59 -8.88 -24.03
C PRO A 418 -7.69 -9.32 -25.00
N VAL A 419 -8.82 -9.80 -24.47
CA VAL A 419 -9.91 -10.36 -25.28
C VAL A 419 -11.02 -9.34 -25.54
N ASN A 420 -11.40 -8.59 -24.51
CA ASN A 420 -12.53 -7.66 -24.52
C ASN A 420 -12.11 -6.23 -24.18
N ALA A 421 -10.83 -5.90 -24.38
CA ALA A 421 -10.35 -4.53 -24.30
C ALA A 421 -10.89 -3.69 -25.46
N VAL A 422 -11.26 -2.44 -25.16
CA VAL A 422 -11.71 -1.47 -26.18
C VAL A 422 -10.54 -0.80 -26.90
N SER A 423 -9.37 -0.75 -26.27
CA SER A 423 -8.13 -0.30 -26.87
C SER A 423 -6.93 -0.89 -26.13
N THR A 424 -5.78 -0.93 -26.81
CA THR A 424 -4.49 -1.23 -26.18
C THR A 424 -3.48 -0.22 -26.70
N ASP A 425 -2.87 0.56 -25.81
CA ASP A 425 -1.86 1.57 -26.13
C ASP A 425 -0.64 1.37 -25.22
N ARG A 426 0.55 1.30 -25.82
CA ARG A 426 1.84 1.11 -25.11
C ARG A 426 1.82 0.01 -24.04
N GLY A 427 1.19 -1.13 -24.33
CA GLY A 427 1.09 -2.27 -23.39
C GLY A 427 0.01 -2.13 -22.31
N LYS A 428 -0.80 -1.06 -22.34
CA LYS A 428 -1.95 -0.86 -21.43
C LYS A 428 -3.26 -1.10 -22.16
N SER A 429 -4.04 -2.05 -21.68
CA SER A 429 -5.36 -2.37 -22.21
C SER A 429 -6.44 -1.66 -21.41
N LEU A 430 -7.36 -1.00 -22.12
CA LEU A 430 -8.53 -0.34 -21.54
C LEU A 430 -9.74 -1.26 -21.64
N PHE A 431 -10.42 -1.50 -20.52
CA PHE A 431 -11.62 -2.31 -20.43
C PHE A 431 -12.78 -1.44 -19.89
N LEU A 432 -13.92 -1.49 -20.58
CA LEU A 432 -15.17 -0.80 -20.17
C LEU A 432 -16.23 -1.82 -19.77
N THR A 433 -15.80 -2.84 -19.06
CA THR A 433 -16.61 -3.95 -18.58
C THR A 433 -16.12 -4.28 -17.17
N ASP A 434 -17.03 -4.80 -16.36
CA ASP A 434 -16.78 -5.39 -15.05
C ASP A 434 -16.12 -6.77 -15.11
N ASP A 435 -15.87 -7.31 -16.31
CA ASP A 435 -15.22 -8.60 -16.51
C ASP A 435 -14.04 -8.47 -17.51
N PRO A 436 -12.98 -7.70 -17.19
CA PRO A 436 -11.79 -7.59 -18.05
C PRO A 436 -11.09 -8.95 -18.17
N GLN A 437 -10.76 -9.37 -19.40
CA GLN A 437 -10.19 -10.70 -19.65
C GLN A 437 -8.93 -10.65 -20.51
N TYR A 438 -7.92 -11.40 -20.07
CA TYR A 438 -6.77 -11.81 -20.87
C TYR A 438 -6.81 -13.33 -21.09
N LEU A 439 -6.36 -13.76 -22.26
CA LEU A 439 -6.16 -15.17 -22.60
C LEU A 439 -4.71 -15.41 -22.98
N MET A 440 -4.21 -16.59 -22.61
CA MET A 440 -2.88 -17.04 -22.96
C MET A 440 -2.89 -18.55 -23.21
N ASP A 441 -2.30 -18.98 -24.32
CA ASP A 441 -1.97 -20.38 -24.53
C ASP A 441 -0.78 -20.75 -23.65
N ILE A 442 -0.89 -21.86 -22.91
CA ILE A 442 0.22 -22.38 -22.12
C ILE A 442 0.98 -23.34 -23.05
N PRO A 443 2.26 -23.07 -23.38
CA PRO A 443 3.05 -23.96 -24.23
C PRO A 443 3.10 -25.36 -23.62
N GLU A 444 3.23 -26.39 -24.46
CA GLU A 444 3.34 -27.78 -24.00
C GLU A 444 4.41 -27.87 -22.92
N LEU A 445 3.95 -28.12 -21.69
CA LEU A 445 4.82 -28.44 -20.57
C LEU A 445 5.35 -29.84 -20.86
N ASP A 446 6.66 -30.06 -20.85
CA ASP A 446 7.32 -31.35 -21.13
C ASP A 446 6.98 -32.43 -20.07
N GLY A 447 5.70 -32.77 -19.93
CA GLY A 447 5.15 -33.74 -18.98
C GLY A 447 5.23 -33.37 -17.49
N GLY A 448 5.71 -32.17 -17.14
CA GLY A 448 5.94 -31.73 -15.76
C GLY A 448 5.16 -30.47 -15.37
N PRO A 449 5.03 -30.18 -14.06
CA PRO A 449 4.41 -28.95 -13.60
C PRO A 449 5.24 -27.73 -14.05
N ALA A 450 4.57 -26.62 -14.31
CA ALA A 450 5.24 -25.36 -14.66
C ALA A 450 4.88 -24.24 -13.71
N TRP A 451 5.88 -23.45 -13.38
CA TRP A 451 5.73 -22.27 -12.54
C TRP A 451 5.40 -21.07 -13.42
N LEU A 452 4.16 -20.62 -13.35
CA LEU A 452 3.71 -19.39 -13.98
C LEU A 452 3.83 -18.25 -12.97
N GLU A 453 4.37 -17.11 -13.41
CA GLU A 453 4.39 -15.85 -12.67
C GLU A 453 3.80 -14.76 -13.56
N VAL A 454 2.85 -13.99 -13.03
CA VAL A 454 2.28 -12.81 -13.68
C VAL A 454 2.48 -11.61 -12.75
N GLU A 455 3.16 -10.59 -13.27
CA GLU A 455 3.19 -9.24 -12.68
C GLU A 455 2.26 -8.34 -13.50
N TYR A 456 1.32 -7.68 -12.83
CA TYR A 456 0.35 -6.81 -13.46
C TYR A 456 0.03 -5.61 -12.57
N ARG A 457 -0.58 -4.59 -13.17
CA ARG A 457 -1.15 -3.44 -12.49
C ARG A 457 -2.45 -3.06 -13.17
N PHE A 458 -3.45 -2.68 -12.39
CA PHE A 458 -4.68 -2.09 -12.93
C PHE A 458 -5.07 -0.83 -12.18
N ASP A 459 -5.72 0.08 -12.90
CA ASP A 459 -6.33 1.31 -12.40
C ASP A 459 -7.81 1.28 -12.71
N ILE A 460 -8.67 1.27 -11.68
CA ILE A 460 -10.11 1.35 -11.87
C ILE A 460 -10.46 2.71 -12.46
N LEU A 461 -11.36 2.71 -13.45
CA LEU A 461 -11.84 3.94 -14.04
C LEU A 461 -12.79 4.67 -13.09
N SER A 462 -12.65 5.98 -12.98
CA SER A 462 -13.67 6.81 -12.36
C SER A 462 -14.92 6.87 -13.25
N GLU A 463 -16.08 7.11 -12.64
CA GLU A 463 -17.34 7.30 -13.38
C GLU A 463 -17.25 8.40 -14.45
N GLN A 464 -16.44 9.44 -14.19
CA GLN A 464 -16.23 10.53 -15.13
C GLN A 464 -15.38 10.09 -16.33
N GLU A 465 -14.35 9.28 -16.11
CA GLU A 465 -13.53 8.73 -17.20
C GLU A 465 -14.33 7.79 -18.09
N GLU A 466 -15.14 6.90 -17.50
CA GLU A 466 -16.03 6.03 -18.25
C GLU A 466 -17.00 6.85 -19.10
N LYS A 467 -17.68 7.84 -18.50
CA LYS A 467 -18.59 8.76 -19.21
C LYS A 467 -17.89 9.47 -20.36
N ASN A 468 -16.71 10.01 -20.13
CA ASN A 468 -15.94 10.71 -21.16
C ASN A 468 -15.67 9.78 -22.35
N TYR A 469 -15.26 8.54 -22.08
CA TYR A 469 -15.00 7.57 -23.14
C TYR A 469 -16.27 7.20 -23.92
N TYR A 470 -17.38 6.92 -23.22
CA TYR A 470 -18.65 6.65 -23.89
C TYR A 470 -19.11 7.83 -24.76
N CYS A 471 -18.95 9.06 -24.28
CA CYS A 471 -19.24 10.27 -25.05
C CYS A 471 -18.37 10.39 -26.31
N GLU A 472 -17.07 10.10 -26.23
CA GLU A 472 -16.18 10.10 -27.41
C GLU A 472 -16.57 9.02 -28.41
N LYS A 473 -16.87 7.80 -27.95
CA LYS A 473 -17.28 6.69 -28.81
C LYS A 473 -18.62 6.97 -29.52
N ILE A 474 -19.57 7.60 -28.82
CA ILE A 474 -20.84 8.04 -29.42
C ILE A 474 -20.58 9.06 -30.53
N LYS A 475 -19.72 10.06 -30.30
CA LYS A 475 -19.37 11.06 -31.32
C LYS A 475 -18.74 10.42 -32.56
N ASP A 476 -17.80 9.48 -32.38
CA ASP A 476 -17.18 8.77 -33.50
C ASP A 476 -18.21 7.94 -34.30
N LEU A 477 -19.11 7.23 -33.61
CA LEU A 477 -20.21 6.50 -34.26
C LEU A 477 -21.18 7.43 -35.00
N GLU A 478 -21.49 8.61 -34.46
CA GLU A 478 -22.31 9.63 -35.12
C GLU A 478 -21.63 10.16 -36.41
N GLU A 479 -20.31 10.37 -36.38
CA GLU A 479 -19.53 10.75 -37.56
C GLU A 479 -19.51 9.64 -38.61
N GLN A 480 -19.26 8.40 -38.20
CA GLN A 480 -19.27 7.23 -39.10
C GLN A 480 -20.65 7.04 -39.75
N LEU A 481 -21.73 7.16 -38.95
CA LEU A 481 -23.10 7.08 -39.45
C LEU A 481 -23.41 8.19 -40.46
N THR A 482 -22.91 9.40 -40.21
CA THR A 482 -23.06 10.54 -41.13
C THR A 482 -22.34 10.29 -42.44
N LYS A 483 -21.09 9.79 -42.40
CA LYS A 483 -20.32 9.40 -43.59
C LYS A 483 -21.01 8.29 -44.39
N ALA A 484 -21.50 7.25 -43.72
CA ALA A 484 -22.23 6.14 -44.35
C ALA A 484 -23.54 6.62 -45.01
N ARG A 485 -24.29 7.51 -44.36
CA ARG A 485 -25.51 8.13 -44.94
C ARG A 485 -25.19 8.95 -46.19
N HIS A 486 -24.09 9.70 -46.19
CA HIS A 486 -23.66 10.47 -47.36
C HIS A 486 -23.28 9.55 -48.53
N GLN A 487 -22.51 8.48 -48.28
CA GLN A 487 -22.16 7.48 -49.30
C GLN A 487 -23.39 6.81 -49.91
N LEU A 488 -24.34 6.37 -49.07
CA LEU A 488 -25.62 5.80 -49.52
C LEU A 488 -26.43 6.78 -50.37
N TRP A 489 -26.43 8.07 -50.02
CA TRP A 489 -27.09 9.12 -50.80
C TRP A 489 -26.42 9.29 -52.18
N GLU A 490 -25.10 9.33 -52.24
CA GLU A 490 -24.37 9.43 -53.52
C GLU A 490 -24.59 8.21 -54.42
N GLU A 491 -24.60 6.99 -53.86
CA GLU A 491 -24.87 5.76 -54.60
C GLU A 491 -26.28 5.75 -55.18
N ARG A 492 -27.29 6.12 -54.37
CA ARG A 492 -28.68 6.29 -54.85
C ARG A 492 -28.76 7.32 -55.98
N ARG A 493 -28.02 8.44 -55.87
CA ARG A 493 -27.97 9.48 -56.91
C ARG A 493 -27.35 8.95 -58.22
N LYS A 494 -26.28 8.16 -58.13
CA LYS A 494 -25.62 7.51 -59.29
C LYS A 494 -26.49 6.43 -59.93
N ALA A 495 -27.20 5.62 -59.14
CA ALA A 495 -28.13 4.61 -59.66
C ALA A 495 -29.30 5.25 -60.44
N THR A 496 -29.84 6.36 -59.91
CA THR A 496 -30.93 7.11 -60.55
C THR A 496 -30.48 7.76 -61.87
N SER A 497 -29.23 8.25 -61.97
CA SER A 497 -28.68 8.82 -63.21
C SER A 497 -28.33 7.76 -64.27
N PHE A 498 -27.96 6.54 -63.87
CA PHE A 498 -27.78 5.40 -64.78
C PHE A 498 -29.11 4.84 -65.30
N GLY A 499 -30.16 4.82 -64.47
CA GLY A 499 -31.52 4.44 -64.86
C GLY A 499 -32.08 5.34 -65.97
N MET A 500 -31.83 6.65 -65.91
CA MET A 500 -32.24 7.60 -66.97
C MET A 500 -31.47 7.45 -68.29
N LYS A 501 -30.27 6.84 -68.29
CA LYS A 501 -29.51 6.59 -69.52
C LYS A 501 -29.95 5.32 -70.27
N LYS A 502 -30.56 4.34 -69.58
CA LYS A 502 -31.06 3.11 -70.23
C LYS A 502 -32.44 3.25 -70.87
N THR A 503 -33.20 4.30 -70.56
CA THR A 503 -34.51 4.62 -71.18
C THR A 503 -34.41 5.57 -72.39
N ARG A 504 -33.19 5.92 -72.83
CA ARG A 504 -32.93 6.60 -74.11
C ARG A 504 -32.05 5.71 -75.00
N LYS A 505 -32.64 4.66 -75.55
CA LYS A 505 -32.20 4.02 -76.80
C LYS A 505 -33.39 3.41 -77.51
#